data_AF-A0A850NKN2-F1
#
_entry.id   AF-A0A850NKN2-F1
#
_cell.length_a   1.000
_cell.length_b   1.000
_cell.length_c   1.000
_cell.angle_alpha   90.00
_cell.angle_beta   90.00
_cell.angle_gamma   90.00
#
_symmetry.space_group_name_H-M   'P 1'
#
loop_
_entity.id
_entity.type
_entity.pdbx_description
1 polymer ?
#
loop_
_entity_poly.entity_id
_entity_poly.type
_entity_poly.pdbx_seq_one_letter_code
_entity_poly.pdbx_strand_id
1 'polypeptide(L)'
;SVAALAVIVLFAAGGVLVAWGGFGYAVTTMPPADGPSNPLWATTVPQSGAWLDNFVAHPWMMIAPALGFLGAALAFVGLRTRHELASLGGSSMASAGIIATVGLSMFPVILPSSVDPHSSLLVWNASSSQHTLGIMLVCTVIFLPVVLAYTAWVYRVMWGRVTTAEISTNPDLY
;
A
#
# COMPACT_ATOMS: atom_id res chain seq x y z
N SER A 1 -1.94 12.93 -18.64
CA SER A 1 -3.24 13.29 -18.04
C SER A 1 -4.29 12.19 -18.15
N VAL A 2 -4.42 11.49 -19.29
CA VAL A 2 -5.36 10.36 -19.45
C VAL A 2 -5.14 9.26 -18.41
N ALA A 3 -3.88 8.91 -18.12
CA ALA A 3 -3.55 7.92 -17.10
C ALA A 3 -4.08 8.28 -15.70
N ALA A 4 -3.98 9.55 -15.28
CA ALA A 4 -4.48 9.98 -13.97
C ALA A 4 -6.02 9.88 -13.88
N LEU A 5 -6.74 10.17 -14.97
CA LEU A 5 -8.18 9.94 -15.04
C LEU A 5 -8.52 8.44 -15.01
N ALA A 6 -7.77 7.63 -15.75
CA ALA A 6 -7.95 6.17 -15.74
C ALA A 6 -7.76 5.60 -14.33
N VAL A 7 -6.75 6.04 -13.59
CA VAL A 7 -6.53 5.62 -12.18
C VAL A 7 -7.74 5.96 -11.31
N ILE A 8 -8.28 7.18 -11.41
CA ILE A 8 -9.48 7.56 -10.62
C ILE A 8 -10.66 6.66 -10.96
N VAL A 9 -10.93 6.45 -12.25
CA VAL A 9 -12.07 5.63 -12.71
C VAL A 9 -11.89 4.17 -12.30
N LEU A 10 -10.71 3.59 -12.51
CA LEU A 10 -10.41 2.21 -12.17
C LEU A 10 -10.42 1.98 -10.66
N PHE A 11 -9.92 2.94 -9.86
CA PHE A 11 -9.95 2.83 -8.42
C PHE A 11 -11.38 2.93 -7.87
N ALA A 12 -12.20 3.85 -8.40
CA ALA A 12 -13.63 3.92 -8.07
C ALA A 12 -14.37 2.64 -8.48
N ALA A 13 -14.13 2.14 -9.69
CA ALA A 13 -14.72 0.89 -10.18
C ALA A 13 -14.32 -0.31 -9.31
N GLY A 14 -13.05 -0.38 -8.89
CA GLY A 14 -12.56 -1.39 -7.95
C GLY A 14 -13.24 -1.30 -6.59
N GLY A 15 -13.43 -0.10 -6.05
CA GLY A 15 -14.17 0.11 -4.80
C GLY A 15 -15.63 -0.34 -4.90
N VAL A 16 -16.31 -0.02 -6.02
CA VAL A 16 -17.69 -0.48 -6.29
C VAL A 16 -17.74 -2.00 -6.44
N LEU A 17 -16.77 -2.59 -7.15
CA LEU A 17 -16.65 -4.05 -7.31
C LEU A 17 -16.47 -4.73 -5.95
N VAL A 18 -15.66 -4.18 -5.05
CA VAL A 18 -15.51 -4.71 -3.69
C VAL A 18 -16.80 -4.58 -2.89
N ALA A 19 -17.50 -3.45 -3.00
CA ALA A 19 -18.74 -3.20 -2.29
C ALA A 19 -19.90 -4.12 -2.71
N TRP A 20 -19.98 -4.46 -4.00
CA TRP A 20 -21.10 -5.24 -4.55
C TRP A 20 -20.75 -6.66 -4.97
N GLY A 21 -19.46 -6.99 -5.07
CA GLY A 21 -18.98 -8.30 -5.52
C GLY A 21 -19.03 -9.38 -4.44
N GLY A 22 -19.49 -9.07 -3.23
CA GLY A 22 -19.62 -10.03 -2.14
C GLY A 22 -18.29 -10.57 -1.63
N PHE A 23 -17.19 -9.85 -1.85
CA PHE A 23 -15.86 -10.24 -1.40
C PHE A 23 -15.66 -9.94 0.08
N GLY A 24 -14.86 -10.77 0.74
CA GLY A 24 -14.48 -10.58 2.14
C GLY A 24 -14.36 -11.88 2.91
N TYR A 25 -13.49 -11.87 3.92
CA TYR A 25 -13.33 -12.97 4.87
C TYR A 25 -13.37 -12.40 6.28
N ALA A 26 -14.31 -12.86 7.10
CA ALA A 26 -14.40 -12.49 8.50
C ALA A 26 -13.67 -13.52 9.37
N VAL A 27 -12.95 -13.05 10.39
CA VAL A 27 -12.31 -13.91 11.39
C VAL A 27 -13.35 -14.31 12.43
N THR A 28 -13.66 -15.61 12.52
CA THR A 28 -14.63 -16.14 13.49
C THR A 28 -13.97 -16.53 14.82
N THR A 29 -12.74 -17.07 14.77
CA THR A 29 -11.93 -17.33 15.96
C THR A 29 -10.59 -16.61 15.85
N MET A 30 -10.32 -15.72 16.80
CA MET A 30 -9.03 -15.04 16.88
C MET A 30 -8.03 -15.94 17.61
N PRO A 31 -6.83 -16.17 17.06
CA PRO A 31 -5.78 -16.88 17.78
C PRO A 31 -5.30 -16.05 19.00
N PRO A 32 -4.79 -16.69 20.06
CA PRO A 32 -4.21 -16.00 21.21
C PRO A 32 -3.05 -15.11 20.77
N ALA A 33 -3.03 -13.84 21.18
CA ALA A 33 -2.00 -12.88 20.78
C ALA A 33 -0.62 -13.16 21.41
N ASP A 34 -0.59 -13.92 22.50
CA ASP A 34 0.59 -14.36 23.24
C ASP A 34 0.96 -15.83 22.97
N GLY A 35 0.22 -16.50 22.09
CA GLY A 35 0.45 -17.89 21.70
C GLY A 35 1.49 -18.04 20.60
N PRO A 36 2.03 -19.26 20.37
CA PRO A 36 2.86 -19.52 19.21
C PRO A 36 2.09 -19.30 17.90
N SER A 37 2.80 -18.84 16.87
CA SER A 37 2.27 -18.66 15.52
C SER A 37 1.78 -20.00 14.95
N ASN A 38 0.46 -20.21 14.94
CA ASN A 38 -0.18 -21.42 14.43
C ASN A 38 -1.46 -21.09 13.63
N PRO A 39 -1.49 -21.37 12.31
CA PRO A 39 -2.65 -21.04 11.48
C PRO A 39 -3.91 -21.81 11.87
N LEU A 40 -3.77 -23.04 12.40
CA LEU A 40 -4.90 -23.93 12.71
C LEU A 40 -5.82 -23.41 13.82
N TRP A 41 -5.37 -22.45 14.62
CA TRP A 41 -6.15 -21.86 15.72
C TRP A 41 -7.03 -20.69 15.27
N ALA A 42 -6.82 -20.18 14.06
CA ALA A 42 -7.67 -19.18 13.45
C ALA A 42 -8.65 -19.84 12.49
N THR A 43 -9.86 -19.29 12.42
CA THR A 43 -10.84 -19.67 11.38
C THR A 43 -11.32 -18.41 10.70
N THR A 44 -11.39 -18.45 9.37
CA THR A 44 -12.00 -17.39 8.56
C THR A 44 -13.11 -17.94 7.70
N VAL A 45 -14.22 -17.22 7.63
CA VAL A 45 -15.37 -17.61 6.80
C VAL A 45 -15.59 -16.52 5.74
N PRO A 46 -15.91 -16.90 4.49
CA PRO A 46 -16.32 -15.93 3.48
C PRO A 46 -17.53 -15.14 3.98
N GLN A 47 -17.38 -13.82 4.08
CA GLN A 47 -18.44 -12.91 4.50
C GLN A 47 -18.48 -11.73 3.54
N SER A 48 -19.63 -11.58 2.87
CA SER A 48 -19.88 -10.48 1.95
C SER A 48 -19.72 -9.14 2.66
N GLY A 49 -18.85 -8.28 2.15
CA GLY A 49 -18.65 -6.92 2.68
C GLY A 49 -17.63 -6.84 3.82
N ALA A 50 -17.05 -7.95 4.28
CA ALA A 50 -16.10 -7.94 5.41
C ALA A 50 -14.88 -7.03 5.18
N TRP A 51 -14.49 -6.84 3.93
CA TRP A 51 -13.39 -5.94 3.52
C TRP A 51 -13.72 -4.44 3.68
N LEU A 52 -15.00 -4.08 3.82
CA LEU A 52 -15.44 -2.70 4.08
C LEU A 52 -15.76 -2.44 5.55
N ASP A 53 -16.00 -3.48 6.34
CA ASP A 53 -16.36 -3.38 7.76
C ASP A 53 -15.29 -2.60 8.56
N ASN A 54 -14.01 -2.74 8.20
CA ASN A 54 -12.92 -2.00 8.84
C ASN A 54 -13.05 -0.48 8.70
N PHE A 55 -13.51 0.01 7.55
CA PHE A 55 -13.68 1.45 7.32
C PHE A 55 -14.87 2.01 8.10
N VAL A 56 -15.87 1.17 8.38
CA VAL A 56 -17.01 1.53 9.23
C VAL A 56 -16.60 1.52 10.71
N ALA A 57 -15.90 0.48 11.15
CA ALA A 57 -15.42 0.35 12.53
C ALA A 57 -14.35 1.40 12.89
N HIS A 58 -13.52 1.77 11.91
CA HIS A 58 -12.42 2.71 12.08
C HIS A 58 -12.44 3.79 10.99
N PRO A 59 -13.26 4.85 11.15
CA PRO A 59 -13.46 5.87 10.12
C PRO A 59 -12.19 6.59 9.66
N TRP A 60 -11.14 6.63 10.50
CA TRP A 60 -9.84 7.20 10.12
C TRP A 60 -9.18 6.47 8.95
N MET A 61 -9.51 5.19 8.72
CA MET A 61 -8.99 4.42 7.60
C MET A 61 -9.42 4.99 6.25
N MET A 62 -10.49 5.79 6.20
CA MET A 62 -10.94 6.51 4.99
C MET A 62 -9.92 7.52 4.47
N ILE A 63 -8.91 7.88 5.27
CA ILE A 63 -7.78 8.70 4.80
C ILE A 63 -7.05 8.00 3.65
N ALA A 64 -6.92 6.67 3.67
CA ALA A 64 -6.22 5.93 2.62
C ALA A 64 -6.88 6.05 1.23
N PRO A 65 -8.18 5.73 1.06
CA PRO A 65 -8.84 5.92 -0.23
C PRO A 65 -8.95 7.40 -0.60
N ALA A 66 -9.12 8.31 0.38
CA ALA A 66 -9.10 9.74 0.12
C ALA A 66 -7.75 10.20 -0.45
N LEU A 67 -6.62 9.74 0.09
CA LEU A 67 -5.29 10.00 -0.46
C LEU A 67 -5.12 9.42 -1.87
N GLY A 68 -5.69 8.24 -2.14
CA GLY A 68 -5.73 7.64 -3.47
C GLY A 68 -6.36 8.57 -4.52
N PHE A 69 -7.58 9.05 -4.23
CA PHE A 69 -8.32 9.96 -5.12
C PHE A 69 -7.71 11.36 -5.19
N LEU A 70 -7.38 11.96 -4.05
CA LEU A 70 -6.80 13.30 -3.98
C LEU A 70 -5.42 13.33 -4.64
N GLY A 71 -4.59 12.31 -4.43
CA GLY A 71 -3.29 12.17 -5.09
C GLY A 71 -3.43 12.09 -6.60
N ALA A 72 -4.37 11.28 -7.10
CA ALA A 72 -4.60 11.15 -8.54
C ALA A 72 -5.16 12.46 -9.17
N ALA A 73 -6.02 13.17 -8.44
CA ALA A 73 -6.51 14.49 -8.85
C ALA A 73 -5.39 15.54 -8.89
N LEU A 74 -4.53 15.57 -7.87
CA LEU A 74 -3.34 16.44 -7.83
C LEU A 74 -2.38 16.11 -8.98
N ALA A 75 -2.16 14.83 -9.28
CA ALA A 75 -1.35 14.40 -10.41
C ALA A 75 -1.94 14.87 -11.74
N PHE A 76 -3.27 14.77 -11.91
CA PHE A 76 -3.95 15.25 -13.10
C PHE A 76 -3.80 16.76 -13.31
N VAL A 77 -3.99 17.56 -12.26
CA VAL A 77 -3.82 19.01 -12.30
C VAL A 77 -2.36 19.36 -12.58
N GLY A 78 -1.41 18.74 -11.88
CA GLY A 78 0.03 18.96 -12.08
C GLY A 78 0.49 18.65 -13.50
N LEU A 79 -0.04 17.59 -14.11
CA LEU A 79 0.24 17.25 -15.51
C LEU A 79 -0.36 18.26 -16.51
N ARG A 80 -1.51 18.88 -16.19
CA ARG A 80 -2.11 19.93 -17.04
C ARG A 80 -1.43 21.28 -16.91
N THR A 81 -1.04 21.65 -15.69
CA THR A 81 -0.34 22.92 -15.40
C THR A 81 1.17 22.83 -15.65
N ARG A 82 1.68 21.66 -16.06
CA ARG A 82 3.11 21.35 -16.22
C ARG A 82 3.92 21.60 -14.94
N HIS A 83 3.30 21.41 -13.78
CA HIS A 83 3.94 21.56 -12.48
C HIS A 83 4.51 20.21 -12.01
N GLU A 84 5.80 20.01 -12.26
CA GLU A 84 6.53 18.74 -12.05
C GLU A 84 6.34 18.19 -10.62
N LEU A 85 6.53 19.03 -9.59
CA LEU A 85 6.42 18.61 -8.19
C LEU A 85 4.99 18.15 -7.82
N ALA A 86 3.97 18.79 -8.39
CA ALA A 86 2.58 18.39 -8.14
C ALA A 86 2.23 17.09 -8.86
N SER A 87 2.78 16.88 -10.06
CA SER A 87 2.59 15.64 -10.80
C SER A 87 3.26 14.45 -10.09
N LEU A 88 4.51 14.61 -9.64
CA LEU A 88 5.24 13.56 -8.95
C LEU A 88 4.65 13.30 -7.56
N GLY A 89 4.49 14.33 -6.74
CA GLY A 89 3.89 14.22 -5.40
C GLY A 89 2.49 13.62 -5.44
N GLY A 90 1.64 14.07 -6.36
CA GLY A 90 0.30 13.52 -6.55
C GLY A 90 0.31 12.04 -6.91
N SER A 91 1.17 11.62 -7.85
CA SER A 91 1.27 10.22 -8.28
C SER A 91 1.78 9.29 -7.17
N SER A 92 2.74 9.77 -6.36
CA SER A 92 3.25 9.05 -5.19
C SER A 92 2.19 8.93 -4.10
N MET A 93 1.45 10.01 -3.81
CA MET A 93 0.33 10.00 -2.86
C MET A 93 -0.79 9.06 -3.32
N ALA A 94 -1.11 9.06 -4.62
CA ALA A 94 -2.14 8.18 -5.19
C ALA A 94 -1.75 6.71 -4.99
N SER A 95 -0.52 6.35 -5.38
CA SER A 95 -0.01 4.98 -5.25
C SER A 95 0.01 4.52 -3.79
N ALA A 96 0.50 5.36 -2.87
CA ALA A 96 0.51 5.05 -1.45
C ALA A 96 -0.90 4.87 -0.88
N GLY A 97 -1.84 5.77 -1.21
CA GLY A 97 -3.23 5.70 -0.76
C GLY A 97 -3.97 4.46 -1.28
N ILE A 98 -3.78 4.10 -2.56
CA ILE A 98 -4.39 2.91 -3.17
C ILE A 98 -3.87 1.64 -2.49
N ILE A 99 -2.55 1.50 -2.32
CA ILE A 99 -1.94 0.33 -1.67
C ILE A 99 -2.37 0.24 -0.20
N ALA A 100 -2.37 1.36 0.52
CA ALA A 100 -2.83 1.41 1.91
C ALA A 100 -4.31 1.02 2.03
N THR A 101 -5.16 1.42 1.08
CA THR A 101 -6.59 1.05 1.08
C THR A 101 -6.77 -0.47 1.03
N VAL A 102 -6.02 -1.15 0.16
CA VAL A 102 -6.05 -2.62 0.08
C VAL A 102 -5.59 -3.25 1.39
N GLY A 103 -4.49 -2.78 1.96
CA GLY A 103 -3.96 -3.29 3.23
C GLY A 103 -4.93 -3.13 4.41
N LEU A 104 -5.55 -1.95 4.54
CA LEU A 104 -6.54 -1.68 5.59
C LEU A 104 -7.85 -2.44 5.38
N SER A 105 -8.22 -2.67 4.13
CA SER A 105 -9.41 -3.45 3.77
C SER A 105 -9.26 -4.93 4.12
N MET A 106 -8.07 -5.51 3.88
CA MET A 106 -7.83 -6.93 4.12
C MET A 106 -7.46 -7.24 5.58
N PHE A 107 -6.98 -6.26 6.36
CA PHE A 107 -6.60 -6.46 7.76
C PHE A 107 -7.73 -7.13 8.57
N PRO A 108 -7.46 -8.13 9.42
CA PRO A 108 -6.16 -8.73 9.76
C PRO A 108 -5.74 -9.92 8.88
N VAL A 109 -6.51 -10.25 7.85
CA VAL A 109 -6.27 -11.39 6.94
C VAL A 109 -5.30 -10.98 5.83
N ILE A 110 -4.12 -11.59 5.76
CA ILE A 110 -3.14 -11.29 4.70
C ILE A 110 -3.42 -12.15 3.47
N LEU A 111 -3.66 -13.45 3.70
CA LEU A 111 -3.90 -14.41 2.63
C LEU A 111 -5.06 -15.33 3.02
N PRO A 112 -6.27 -15.10 2.51
CA PRO A 112 -7.40 -15.98 2.76
C PRO A 112 -7.28 -17.27 1.94
N SER A 113 -7.61 -18.40 2.56
CA SER A 113 -7.73 -19.69 1.89
C SER A 113 -9.19 -19.91 1.47
N SER A 114 -9.41 -20.26 0.20
CA SER A 114 -10.74 -20.58 -0.35
C SER A 114 -11.11 -22.06 -0.24
N VAL A 115 -10.13 -22.94 0.04
CA VAL A 115 -10.32 -24.39 0.13
C VAL A 115 -10.52 -24.84 1.57
N ASP A 116 -9.71 -24.30 2.48
CA ASP A 116 -9.75 -24.62 3.90
C ASP A 116 -9.76 -23.36 4.77
N PRO A 117 -10.87 -23.08 5.48
CA PRO A 117 -11.01 -21.98 6.45
C PRO A 117 -9.93 -21.89 7.53
N HIS A 118 -9.30 -23.02 7.90
CA HIS A 118 -8.27 -23.09 8.95
C HIS A 118 -6.86 -22.74 8.44
N SER A 119 -6.67 -22.72 7.13
CA SER A 119 -5.37 -22.47 6.49
C SER A 119 -5.17 -21.00 6.08
N SER A 120 -6.02 -20.10 6.56
CA SER A 120 -5.91 -18.66 6.28
C SER A 120 -4.80 -18.00 7.11
N LEU A 121 -3.99 -17.17 6.44
CA LEU A 121 -2.88 -16.45 7.07
C LEU A 121 -3.35 -15.10 7.58
N LEU A 122 -3.31 -14.93 8.89
CA LEU A 122 -3.55 -13.70 9.62
C LEU A 122 -2.22 -13.09 10.05
N VAL A 123 -2.20 -11.78 10.29
CA VAL A 123 -1.03 -11.11 10.89
C VAL A 123 -0.62 -11.73 12.25
N TRP A 124 -1.57 -12.32 12.97
CA TRP A 124 -1.38 -12.90 14.31
C TRP A 124 -0.89 -14.35 14.29
N ASN A 125 -1.13 -15.12 13.22
CA ASN A 125 -0.76 -16.53 13.14
C ASN A 125 0.43 -16.80 12.20
N ALA A 126 0.81 -15.81 11.38
CA ALA A 126 1.87 -15.91 10.39
C ALA A 126 3.07 -14.99 10.71
N SER A 127 3.20 -14.53 11.95
CA SER A 127 4.34 -13.72 12.41
C SER A 127 5.52 -14.58 12.87
N SER A 128 6.74 -14.05 12.74
CA SER A 128 7.93 -14.67 13.33
C SER A 128 7.89 -14.65 14.86
N SER A 129 8.80 -15.40 15.50
CA SER A 129 8.96 -15.37 16.96
C SER A 129 9.23 -13.94 17.48
N GLN A 130 8.84 -13.66 18.72
CA GLN A 130 9.04 -12.34 19.35
C GLN A 130 10.51 -11.88 19.30
N HIS A 131 11.45 -12.80 19.50
CA HIS A 131 12.89 -12.49 19.42
C HIS A 131 13.29 -12.06 18.01
N THR A 132 12.90 -12.82 16.99
CA THR A 132 13.24 -12.52 15.60
C THR A 132 12.57 -11.22 15.13
N LEU A 133 11.30 -11.01 15.48
CA LEU A 133 10.56 -9.79 15.14
C LEU A 133 11.21 -8.57 15.80
N GLY A 134 11.61 -8.68 17.07
CA GLY A 134 12.31 -7.62 17.79
C GLY A 134 13.65 -7.25 17.14
N ILE A 135 14.44 -8.24 16.73
CA ILE A 135 15.71 -8.00 16.02
C ILE A 135 15.44 -7.27 14.69
N MET A 136 14.48 -7.74 13.89
CA MET A 136 14.15 -7.12 12.60
C MET A 136 13.59 -5.70 12.75
N LEU A 137 12.86 -5.42 13.84
CA LEU A 137 12.40 -4.06 14.16
C LEU A 137 13.59 -3.14 14.45
N VAL A 138 14.53 -3.57 15.29
CA VAL A 138 15.75 -2.79 15.58
C VAL A 138 16.55 -2.54 14.30
N CYS A 139 16.76 -3.58 13.48
CA CYS A 139 17.41 -3.44 12.19
C CYS A 139 16.68 -2.44 11.29
N THR A 140 15.35 -2.52 11.19
CA THR A 140 14.55 -1.62 10.36
C THR A 140 14.65 -0.17 10.84
N VAL A 141 14.54 0.07 12.15
CA VAL A 141 14.63 1.42 12.74
C VAL A 141 16.01 2.06 12.50
N ILE A 142 17.08 1.27 12.41
CA ILE A 142 18.44 1.79 12.16
C ILE A 142 18.70 1.92 10.65
N PHE A 143 18.50 0.84 9.89
CA PHE A 143 18.91 0.79 8.48
C PHE A 143 17.95 1.50 7.54
N LEU A 144 16.63 1.49 7.79
CA LEU A 144 15.68 2.16 6.90
C LEU A 144 15.93 3.68 6.82
N PRO A 145 16.11 4.42 7.92
CA PRO A 145 16.46 5.84 7.85
C PRO A 145 17.79 6.10 7.13
N VAL A 146 18.80 5.24 7.35
CA VAL A 146 20.11 5.36 6.67
C VAL A 146 19.96 5.17 5.16
N VAL A 147 19.22 4.16 4.73
CA VAL A 147 18.94 3.89 3.31
C VAL A 147 18.18 5.05 2.67
N LEU A 148 17.17 5.59 3.35
CA LEU A 148 16.42 6.75 2.87
C LEU A 148 17.28 8.02 2.79
N ALA A 149 18.13 8.27 3.79
CA ALA A 149 19.05 9.41 3.79
C ALA A 149 20.07 9.33 2.64
N TYR A 150 20.66 8.15 2.43
CA TYR A 150 21.56 7.90 1.31
C TYR A 150 20.85 8.07 -0.04
N THR A 151 19.65 7.50 -0.19
CA THR A 151 18.86 7.63 -1.41
C THR A 151 18.53 9.09 -1.69
N ALA A 152 18.07 9.84 -0.69
CA ALA A 152 17.79 11.27 -0.82
C ALA A 152 19.04 12.10 -1.17
N TRP A 153 20.20 11.76 -0.59
CA TRP A 153 21.48 12.38 -0.94
C TRP A 153 21.85 12.10 -2.40
N VAL A 154 21.73 10.86 -2.87
CA VAL A 154 22.00 10.49 -4.27
C VAL A 154 21.09 11.26 -5.23
N TYR A 155 19.78 11.34 -4.95
CA TYR A 155 18.85 12.16 -5.76
C TYR A 155 19.21 13.65 -5.73
N ARG A 156 19.72 14.17 -4.61
CA ARG A 156 20.19 15.56 -4.51
C ARG A 156 21.46 15.79 -5.31
N VAL A 157 22.40 14.84 -5.32
CA VAL A 157 23.66 14.93 -6.07
C VAL A 157 23.43 14.87 -7.58
N MET A 158 22.53 13.99 -8.03
CA MET A 158 22.15 13.87 -9.44
C MET A 158 21.10 14.90 -9.87
N TRP A 159 20.85 15.94 -9.07
CA TRP A 159 19.81 16.91 -9.36
C TRP A 159 20.22 17.81 -10.53
N GLY A 160 19.60 17.58 -11.68
CA GLY A 160 19.84 18.37 -12.89
C GLY A 160 18.89 17.94 -14.00
N ARG A 161 18.60 18.86 -14.92
CA ARG A 161 17.88 18.52 -16.15
C ARG A 161 18.89 18.02 -17.15
N VAL A 162 18.73 16.79 -17.64
CA VAL A 162 19.56 16.28 -18.73
C VAL A 162 19.03 16.88 -20.03
N THR A 163 19.85 17.70 -20.71
CA THR A 163 19.50 18.26 -22.02
C THR A 163 20.16 17.49 -23.16
N THR A 164 19.50 17.45 -24.32
CA THR A 164 20.03 16.75 -25.51
C THR A 164 21.37 17.31 -26.00
N ALA A 165 21.66 18.59 -25.69
CA ALA A 165 22.94 19.21 -26.00
C ALA A 165 24.10 18.65 -25.16
N GLU A 166 23.87 18.32 -23.88
CA GLU A 166 24.88 17.71 -23.01
C GLU A 166 25.21 16.27 -23.45
N ILE A 167 24.20 15.52 -23.91
CA ILE A 167 24.36 14.18 -24.48
C ILE A 167 25.22 14.23 -25.75
N SER A 168 25.04 15.25 -26.60
CA SER A 168 25.85 15.39 -27.82
C SER A 168 27.31 15.80 -27.57
N THR A 169 27.63 16.34 -26.39
CA THR A 169 28.97 16.85 -26.06
C THR A 169 29.80 15.82 -25.30
N ASN A 170 29.16 14.91 -24.56
CA ASN A 170 29.82 13.82 -23.84
C ASN A 170 29.17 12.47 -24.21
N PRO A 171 29.75 11.72 -25.17
CA PRO A 171 29.21 10.43 -25.61
C PRO A 171 29.26 9.32 -24.54
N ASP A 172 29.89 9.58 -23.38
CA ASP A 172 29.89 8.68 -22.22
C ASP A 172 28.66 8.87 -21.30
N LEU A 173 27.85 9.91 -21.54
CA LEU A 173 26.54 10.10 -20.88
C LEU A 173 25.48 9.37 -21.71
N TYR A 174 25.29 8.08 -21.43
CA TYR A 174 24.21 7.27 -22.00
C TYR A 174 22.86 7.52 -21.33
#